data_AF-A0A0D7A2D6-F1
#
_entry.id   AF-A0A0D7A2D6-F1
#
_cell.length_a   1.000
_cell.length_b   1.000
_cell.length_c   1.000
_cell.angle_alpha   90.00
_cell.angle_beta   90.00
_cell.angle_gamma   90.00
#
_symmetry.space_group_name_H-M   'P 1'
#
loop_
_entity.id
_entity.type
_entity.pdbx_description
1 polymer ?
#
loop_
_entity_poly.entity_id
_entity_poly.type
_entity_poly.pdbx_seq_one_letter_code
_entity_poly.pdbx_strand_id
1 'polypeptide(L)' 'ILIYPPNETGAVNITNYDFARLDPCQYINDTLLEFGVKFILKKLETENPSLWRDVHVFSSFFYKKLNVKE' A
#
# COMPACT_ATOMS: atom_id res chain seq x y z
N ILE A 1 4.69 3.92 14.68
CA ILE A 1 3.75 2.93 15.25
C ILE A 1 4.02 1.57 14.66
N LEU A 2 4.01 1.47 13.32
CA LEU A 2 4.22 0.22 12.60
C LEU A 2 5.18 0.47 11.44
N ILE A 3 6.11 -0.44 11.21
CA ILE A 3 6.92 -0.49 9.98
C ILE A 3 6.54 -1.77 9.26
N TYR A 4 6.12 -1.67 8.00
CA TYR A 4 5.63 -2.82 7.24
C TYR A 4 6.05 -2.80 5.76
N PRO A 5 6.57 -3.89 5.19
CA PRO A 5 6.95 -5.13 5.86
C PRO A 5 8.18 -4.90 6.76
N PRO A 6 8.31 -5.60 7.89
CA PRO A 6 9.47 -5.44 8.76
C PRO A 6 10.75 -5.90 8.06
N ASN A 7 11.84 -5.14 8.20
CA ASN A 7 13.18 -5.44 7.67
C ASN A 7 13.29 -5.59 6.14
N GLU A 8 12.28 -5.16 5.38
CA GLU A 8 12.33 -5.17 3.91
C GLU A 8 12.60 -3.77 3.35
N THR A 9 13.30 -3.72 2.22
CA THR A 9 13.51 -2.47 1.48
C THR A 9 12.17 -1.98 0.93
N GLY A 10 11.86 -0.70 1.15
CA GLY A 10 10.55 -0.13 0.80
C GLY A 10 9.47 -0.33 1.86
N ALA A 11 9.85 -0.64 3.11
CA ALA A 11 8.89 -0.64 4.21
C ALA A 11 8.21 0.73 4.40
N VAL A 12 6.90 0.73 4.59
CA VAL A 12 6.13 1.90 4.97
C VAL A 12 6.15 2.09 6.48
N ASN A 13 6.43 3.31 6.93
CA ASN A 13 6.40 3.68 8.34
C ASN A 13 5.10 4.41 8.64
N ILE A 14 4.24 3.78 9.44
CA ILE A 14 2.96 4.33 9.89
C ILE A 14 3.17 5.09 11.19
N THR A 15 2.91 6.39 11.14
CA THR A 15 2.97 7.31 12.28
C THR A 15 1.60 7.47 12.95
N ASN A 16 1.55 8.16 14.10
CA ASN A 16 0.28 8.55 14.73
C ASN A 16 -0.57 9.45 13.83
N TYR A 17 0.08 10.29 13.01
CA TYR A 17 -0.63 11.14 12.07
C TYR A 17 -1.30 10.32 10.96
N ASP A 18 -0.59 9.34 10.41
CA ASP A 18 -1.17 8.43 9.42
C ASP A 18 -2.34 7.66 10.03
N PHE A 19 -2.18 7.12 11.24
CA PHE A 19 -3.23 6.36 11.91
C PHE A 19 -4.52 7.17 12.14
N ALA A 20 -4.40 8.44 12.52
CA ALA A 20 -5.56 9.34 12.69
C ALA A 20 -6.37 9.57 11.40
N ARG A 21 -5.80 9.28 10.21
CA ARG A 21 -6.54 9.36 8.93
C ARG A 21 -7.55 8.22 8.73
N LEU A 22 -7.59 7.26 9.65
CA LEU A 22 -8.63 6.21 9.69
C LEU A 22 -9.90 6.68 10.42
N ASP A 23 -9.88 7.85 11.07
CA ASP A 23 -11.06 8.39 11.73
C ASP A 23 -12.17 8.72 10.72
N PRO A 24 -13.45 8.70 11.13
CA PRO A 24 -14.57 9.02 10.25
C PRO A 24 -14.41 10.36 9.54
N CYS A 25 -14.89 10.44 8.31
CA CYS A 25 -14.87 11.65 7.47
C CYS A 25 -13.46 12.17 7.13
N GLN A 26 -12.42 11.35 7.28
CA GLN A 26 -11.06 11.66 6.80
C GLN A 26 -10.76 10.97 5.46
N TYR A 27 -9.93 11.61 4.65
CA TYR A 27 -9.36 10.96 3.46
C TYR A 27 -8.16 10.10 3.87
N ILE A 28 -8.12 8.86 3.40
CA ILE A 28 -6.95 7.99 3.54
C ILE A 28 -5.77 8.65 2.81
N ASN A 29 -4.58 8.63 3.42
CA ASN A 29 -3.38 9.18 2.80
C ASN A 29 -2.59 8.12 2.02
N ASP A 30 -1.59 8.58 1.27
CA ASP A 30 -0.78 7.70 0.41
C ASP A 30 -0.06 6.59 1.22
N THR A 31 0.41 6.90 2.44
CA THR A 31 1.07 5.92 3.33
C THR A 31 0.16 4.76 3.71
N LEU A 32 -1.08 5.05 4.13
CA LEU A 32 -2.07 4.03 4.50
C LEU A 32 -2.54 3.24 3.28
N LEU A 33 -2.68 3.91 2.12
CA LEU A 33 -3.03 3.25 0.87
C LEU A 33 -1.95 2.23 0.48
N GLU A 34 -0.68 2.65 0.51
CA GLU A 34 0.46 1.78 0.19
C GLU A 34 0.57 0.61 1.19
N PHE A 35 0.38 0.87 2.49
CA PHE A 35 0.29 -0.18 3.50
C PHE A 35 -0.80 -1.20 3.18
N GLY A 36 -2.03 -0.75 2.91
CA GLY A 36 -3.17 -1.62 2.66
C GLY A 36 -2.96 -2.53 1.45
N VAL A 37 -2.41 -1.99 0.37
CA VAL A 37 -2.06 -2.76 -0.83
C VAL A 37 -1.03 -3.85 -0.50
N LYS A 38 0.07 -3.50 0.18
CA LYS A 38 1.12 -4.48 0.55
C LYS A 38 0.57 -5.57 1.48
N PHE A 39 -0.29 -5.18 2.42
CA PHE A 39 -0.92 -6.11 3.35
C PHE A 39 -1.83 -7.11 2.63
N ILE A 40 -2.68 -6.65 1.70
CA ILE A 40 -3.54 -7.51 0.90
C ILE A 40 -2.73 -8.46 0.03
N LEU A 41 -1.66 -7.97 -0.60
CA LEU A 41 -0.79 -8.82 -1.43
C LEU A 41 -0.08 -9.90 -0.62
N LYS A 42 0.40 -9.57 0.58
CA LYS A 42 1.04 -10.57 1.46
C LYS A 42 0.04 -11.63 1.93
N LYS A 43 -1.18 -11.20 2.24
CA LYS A 43 -2.28 -12.12 2.57
C LYS A 43 -2.61 -13.03 1.37
N LEU A 44 -2.69 -12.46 0.16
CA LEU A 44 -2.94 -13.19 -1.07
C LEU A 44 -1.84 -14.22 -1.38
N GLU A 45 -0.58 -13.88 -1.14
CA GLU A 45 0.57 -14.80 -1.27
C GLU A 45 0.38 -16.06 -0.43
N THR A 46 -0.21 -15.92 0.76
CA THR A 46 -0.40 -17.03 1.71
C THR A 46 -1.67 -17.82 1.40
N GLU A 47 -2.77 -17.14 1.07
CA GLU A 47 -4.08 -17.76 0.85
C GLU A 47 -4.23 -18.38 -0.55
N ASN A 48 -3.64 -17.77 -1.57
CA ASN A 48 -3.69 -18.26 -2.95
C ASN A 48 -2.39 -17.90 -3.72
N PRO A 49 -1.33 -18.72 -3.55
CA PRO A 49 -0.04 -18.48 -4.19
C PRO A 49 -0.10 -18.46 -5.72
N SER A 50 -1.04 -19.18 -6.34
CA SER A 50 -1.21 -19.19 -7.79
C SER A 50 -1.71 -17.85 -8.29
N LEU A 51 -2.79 -17.32 -7.69
CA LEU A 51 -3.33 -16.01 -8.04
C LEU A 51 -2.35 -14.88 -7.72
N TRP A 52 -1.60 -14.99 -6.62
CA TRP A 52 -0.57 -14.01 -6.28
C TRP A 52 0.47 -13.81 -7.40
N ARG A 53 0.88 -14.89 -8.09
CA ARG A 53 1.85 -14.78 -9.20
C ARG A 53 1.30 -14.04 -10.41
N ASP A 54 -0.02 -14.06 -10.58
CA ASP A 54 -0.71 -13.43 -11.72
C ASP A 54 -1.08 -11.96 -11.44
N VAL A 55 -0.81 -11.46 -10.22
CA VAL A 55 -1.16 -10.10 -9.80
C VAL A 55 0.09 -9.24 -9.71
N HIS A 56 0.11 -8.13 -10.46
CA HIS A 56 1.10 -7.07 -10.33
C HIS A 56 0.43 -5.77 -9.89
N VAL A 57 0.94 -5.15 -8.83
CA VAL A 57 0.42 -3.87 -8.34
C VAL A 57 1.46 -2.77 -8.53
N PHE A 58 1.06 -1.72 -9.24
CA PHE A 58 1.86 -0.53 -9.43
C PHE A 58 1.73 0.42 -8.23
N SER A 59 2.76 1.25 -8.00
CA SER A 59 2.67 2.33 -7.01
C SER A 59 1.66 3.40 -7.45
N SER A 60 1.15 4.18 -6.49
CA SER A 60 0.19 5.27 -6.76
C SER A 60 0.73 6.36 -7.70
N PHE A 61 2.04 6.43 -7.92
CA PHE A 61 2.68 7.33 -8.88
C PHE A 61 2.56 6.88 -10.33
N PHE A 62 2.30 5.59 -10.59
CA PHE A 62 2.20 5.06 -11.95
C PHE A 62 1.10 5.75 -12.76
N TYR A 63 -0.10 5.86 -12.19
CA TYR A 63 -1.22 6.52 -12.88
C TYR A 63 -0.98 8.02 -13.11
N LYS A 64 -0.29 8.68 -12.17
CA LYS A 64 0.09 10.09 -12.32
C LYS A 64 1.02 10.29 -13.52
N LYS A 65 1.95 9.37 -13.74
CA LYS A 65 2.85 9.38 -14.92
C LYS A 65 2.15 9.00 -16.22
N LEU A 66 1.15 8.10 -16.16
CA LEU A 66 0.39 7.68 -17.34
C LEU A 66 -0.49 8.81 -17.90
N ASN A 67 -0.98 9.72 -17.05
CA ASN A 67 -1.88 10.81 -17.43
C ASN A 67 -1.17 12.14 -17.69
N VAL A 68 0.14 12.13 -17.92
CA VAL A 68 0.83 13.29 -18.46
C VAL A 68 0.40 13.40 -19.92
N LYS A 69 -0.63 14.22 -20.19
CA LYS A 69 -0.84 14.76 -21.53
C LYS A 69 0.31 15.74 -21.79
N GLU A 70 0.98 15.58 -22.93
CA GLU A 70 1.92 16.58 -23.45
C GLU A 70 1.30 17.99 -23.47
#